data_AF-H9U732-F1
#
_entry.id   AF-H9U732-F1
#
_cell.length_a   1.000
_cell.length_b   1.000
_cell.length_c   1.000
_cell.angle_alpha   90.00
_cell.angle_beta   90.00
_cell.angle_gamma   90.00
#
_symmetry.space_group_name_H-M   'P 1'
#
loop_
_entity.id
_entity.type
_entity.pdbx_description
1 polymer ?
#
loop_
_entity_poly.entity_id
_entity_poly.type
_entity_poly.pdbx_seq_one_letter_code
_entity_poly.pdbx_strand_id
1 'polypeptide(L)'
;KFVPITWDEALDTVADKMMELRKNNEAHKLTYIRGRYSPTSTDLLYGTLPRIYGTTNYFSHSAICAEAEKMGPGLTQGFFGYRDYDLANTQCLVVWGTDPLASNRMVPNAIGKFGEILARGTVIAVDPRLSNAAAKAHEWLPVKPGTDGALAGAIAHVLLTEGLWSREFVGDFTEGKNLFVAVRPLTRRHSPRRRHSASSSGGTSNSRTAP
;
A
#
# COMPACT_ATOMS: atom_id res chain seq x y z
N LYS A 1 -31.04 -26.54 -4.33
CA LYS A 1 -31.65 -25.57 -5.27
C LYS A 1 -32.26 -24.46 -4.42
N PHE A 2 -32.00 -23.19 -4.70
CA PHE A 2 -32.64 -22.10 -3.96
C PHE A 2 -34.14 -22.05 -4.26
N VAL A 3 -34.93 -21.75 -3.23
CA VAL A 3 -36.36 -21.50 -3.30
C VAL A 3 -36.67 -20.26 -2.44
N PRO A 4 -37.68 -19.46 -2.79
CA PRO A 4 -38.06 -18.32 -1.98
C PRO A 4 -38.63 -18.76 -0.63
N ILE A 5 -38.31 -17.99 0.42
CA ILE A 5 -38.85 -18.10 1.78
C ILE A 5 -39.10 -16.67 2.31
N THR A 6 -39.89 -16.55 3.37
CA THR A 6 -40.12 -15.29 4.08
C THR A 6 -38.90 -14.87 4.92
N TRP A 7 -38.88 -13.61 5.38
CA TRP A 7 -37.85 -13.13 6.29
C TRP A 7 -37.87 -13.85 7.64
N ASP A 8 -39.07 -14.12 8.17
CA ASP A 8 -39.22 -14.82 9.45
C ASP A 8 -38.65 -16.24 9.35
N GLU A 9 -39.01 -16.99 8.31
CA GLU A 9 -38.46 -18.34 8.06
C GLU A 9 -36.93 -18.33 7.93
N ALA A 10 -36.36 -17.33 7.23
CA ALA A 10 -34.92 -17.22 7.04
C ALA A 10 -34.20 -16.93 8.36
N LEU A 11 -34.71 -15.99 9.14
CA LEU A 11 -34.12 -15.59 10.42
C LEU A 11 -34.25 -16.70 11.47
N ASP A 12 -35.41 -17.35 11.56
CA ASP A 12 -35.64 -18.49 12.47
C ASP A 12 -34.72 -19.65 12.14
N THR A 13 -34.55 -19.99 10.85
CA THR A 13 -33.63 -21.06 10.43
C THR A 13 -32.20 -20.81 10.92
N VAL A 14 -31.71 -19.56 10.84
CA VAL A 14 -30.36 -19.20 11.30
C VAL A 14 -30.31 -19.17 12.84
N ALA A 15 -31.32 -18.59 13.48
CA ALA A 15 -31.41 -18.49 14.94
C ALA A 15 -31.45 -19.86 15.60
N ASP A 16 -32.21 -20.81 15.07
CA ASP A 16 -32.30 -22.18 15.58
C ASP A 16 -30.94 -22.89 15.55
N LYS A 17 -30.19 -22.75 14.45
CA LYS A 17 -28.83 -23.29 14.34
C LYS A 17 -27.86 -22.62 15.31
N MET A 18 -27.98 -21.31 15.48
CA MET A 18 -27.19 -20.58 16.47
C MET A 18 -27.52 -21.02 17.91
N MET A 19 -28.78 -21.30 18.22
CA MET A 19 -29.21 -21.79 19.53
C MET A 19 -28.80 -23.24 19.78
N GLU A 20 -28.85 -24.10 18.76
CA GLU A 20 -28.33 -25.48 18.80
C GLU A 20 -26.85 -25.52 19.21
N LEU A 21 -26.01 -24.72 18.53
CA LEU A 21 -24.59 -24.59 18.86
C LEU A 21 -24.38 -24.10 20.30
N ARG A 22 -25.18 -23.14 20.78
CA ARG A 22 -25.09 -22.64 22.15
C ARG A 22 -25.47 -23.70 23.17
N LYS A 23 -26.59 -24.42 22.97
CA LYS A 23 -27.06 -25.49 23.86
C LYS A 23 -26.02 -26.61 23.99
N ASN A 24 -25.26 -26.87 22.93
CA ASN A 24 -24.22 -27.89 22.90
C ASN A 24 -22.85 -27.41 23.44
N ASN A 25 -22.74 -26.17 23.93
CA ASN A 25 -21.47 -25.52 24.31
C ASN A 25 -20.46 -25.38 23.16
N GLU A 26 -20.95 -25.20 21.93
CA GLU A 26 -20.17 -25.12 20.70
C GLU A 26 -20.28 -23.75 20.02
N ALA A 27 -20.55 -22.68 20.78
CA ALA A 27 -20.71 -21.32 20.24
C ALA A 27 -19.49 -20.87 19.39
N HIS A 28 -18.29 -21.34 19.72
CA HIS A 28 -17.08 -21.05 18.95
C HIS A 28 -17.14 -21.57 17.50
N LYS A 29 -18.01 -22.52 17.15
CA LYS A 29 -18.16 -23.03 15.77
C LYS A 29 -18.88 -22.06 14.83
N LEU A 30 -19.62 -21.06 15.37
CA LEU A 30 -20.18 -20.00 14.54
C LEU A 30 -19.05 -19.14 13.97
N THR A 31 -19.05 -18.95 12.65
CA THR A 31 -18.15 -18.03 11.97
C THR A 31 -18.92 -16.85 11.38
N TYR A 32 -18.47 -15.63 11.69
CA TYR A 32 -18.98 -14.41 11.07
C TYR A 32 -17.95 -13.85 10.08
N ILE A 33 -18.31 -13.76 8.80
CA ILE A 33 -17.41 -13.26 7.75
C ILE A 33 -17.94 -11.92 7.23
N ARG A 34 -17.08 -10.90 7.23
CA ARG A 34 -17.44 -9.55 6.78
C ARG A 34 -16.69 -9.12 5.51
N GLY A 35 -17.45 -8.87 4.46
CA GLY A 35 -16.99 -8.16 3.26
C GLY A 35 -17.00 -6.64 3.45
N ARG A 36 -17.59 -5.90 2.50
CA ARG A 36 -17.82 -4.45 2.64
C ARG A 36 -18.77 -4.20 3.82
N TYR A 37 -18.62 -3.04 4.45
CA TYR A 37 -19.35 -2.70 5.66
C TYR A 37 -19.62 -1.19 5.74
N SER A 38 -20.59 -0.83 6.57
CA SER A 38 -20.85 0.52 7.08
C SER A 38 -20.48 0.61 8.57
N PRO A 39 -20.41 1.82 9.16
CA PRO A 39 -20.19 2.00 10.60
C PRO A 39 -21.18 1.19 11.45
N THR A 40 -22.48 1.26 11.14
CA THR A 40 -23.52 0.53 11.88
C THR A 40 -23.30 -0.99 11.86
N SER A 41 -23.01 -1.56 10.69
CA SER A 41 -22.73 -3.01 10.59
C SER A 41 -21.41 -3.41 11.27
N THR A 42 -20.47 -2.47 11.41
CA THR A 42 -19.21 -2.69 12.13
C THR A 42 -19.46 -2.78 13.62
N ASP A 43 -20.22 -1.85 14.19
CA ASP A 43 -20.42 -1.79 15.63
C ASP A 43 -21.37 -2.90 16.11
N LEU A 44 -22.45 -3.14 15.36
CA LEU A 44 -23.46 -4.12 15.73
C LEU A 44 -23.08 -5.54 15.29
N LEU A 45 -23.03 -5.79 13.98
CA LEU A 45 -22.95 -7.15 13.44
C LEU A 45 -21.55 -7.77 13.55
N TYR A 46 -20.49 -6.99 13.36
CA TYR A 46 -19.11 -7.48 13.50
C TYR A 46 -18.58 -7.28 14.92
N GLY A 47 -18.93 -6.15 15.54
CA GLY A 47 -18.46 -5.77 16.86
C GLY A 47 -19.24 -6.48 17.96
N THR A 48 -20.55 -6.31 18.01
CA THR A 48 -21.35 -6.71 19.19
C THR A 48 -21.82 -8.15 19.11
N LEU A 49 -22.37 -8.57 17.97
CA LEU A 49 -22.99 -9.90 17.81
C LEU A 49 -22.05 -11.08 18.15
N PRO A 50 -20.81 -11.17 17.63
CA PRO A 50 -19.92 -12.30 17.93
C PRO A 50 -19.55 -12.36 19.41
N ARG A 51 -19.35 -11.19 20.04
CA ARG A 51 -19.01 -11.06 21.47
C ARG A 51 -20.17 -11.49 22.37
N ILE A 52 -21.39 -11.01 22.09
CA ILE A 52 -22.59 -11.44 22.83
C ILE A 52 -22.84 -12.93 22.60
N TYR A 53 -22.66 -13.41 21.39
CA TYR A 53 -22.86 -14.81 21.03
C TYR A 53 -21.80 -15.75 21.65
N GLY A 54 -20.59 -15.27 21.89
CA GLY A 54 -19.51 -16.05 22.48
C GLY A 54 -18.65 -16.79 21.45
N THR A 55 -18.51 -16.24 20.24
CA THR A 55 -17.56 -16.75 19.23
C THR A 55 -16.40 -15.78 19.04
N THR A 56 -15.19 -16.33 18.93
CA THR A 56 -13.97 -15.60 18.55
C THR A 56 -13.70 -15.67 17.05
N ASN A 57 -14.48 -16.46 16.30
CA ASN A 57 -14.32 -16.68 14.87
C ASN A 57 -15.09 -15.63 14.05
N TYR A 58 -14.68 -14.37 14.15
CA TYR A 58 -15.23 -13.30 13.33
C TYR A 58 -14.11 -12.60 12.56
N PHE A 59 -14.21 -12.63 11.24
CA PHE A 59 -13.12 -12.25 10.34
C PHE A 59 -13.60 -11.17 9.37
N SER A 60 -12.84 -10.09 9.31
CA SER A 60 -13.02 -9.05 8.29
C SER A 60 -12.19 -9.37 7.04
N HIS A 61 -12.49 -8.68 5.94
CA HIS A 61 -11.68 -8.75 4.73
C HIS A 61 -10.33 -8.01 4.80
N SER A 62 -9.93 -7.46 5.95
CA SER A 62 -8.83 -6.48 6.01
C SER A 62 -7.52 -7.04 5.49
N ALA A 63 -7.18 -8.29 5.86
CA ALA A 63 -5.93 -8.95 5.48
C ALA A 63 -5.77 -9.12 3.96
N ILE A 64 -6.89 -9.27 3.23
CA ILE A 64 -6.90 -9.35 1.75
C ILE A 64 -7.13 -7.99 1.09
N CYS A 65 -7.26 -6.92 1.89
CA CYS A 65 -7.46 -5.56 1.40
C CYS A 65 -6.12 -4.81 1.36
N ALA A 66 -5.59 -4.39 2.52
CA ALA A 66 -4.39 -3.54 2.56
C ALA A 66 -3.71 -3.46 3.95
N GLU A 67 -3.74 -4.51 4.79
CA GLU A 67 -3.08 -4.42 6.10
C GLU A 67 -1.56 -4.20 6.00
N ALA A 68 -0.91 -4.75 4.96
CA ALA A 68 0.51 -4.55 4.72
C ALA A 68 0.88 -3.07 4.51
N GLU A 69 0.00 -2.27 3.88
CA GLU A 69 0.21 -0.83 3.66
C GLU A 69 0.28 -0.07 5.00
N LYS A 70 -0.46 -0.52 6.01
CA LYS A 70 -0.52 0.14 7.33
C LYS A 70 0.74 -0.12 8.16
N MET A 71 1.55 -1.12 7.82
CA MET A 71 2.71 -1.52 8.61
C MET A 71 3.80 -0.44 8.64
N GLY A 72 4.05 0.23 7.51
CA GLY A 72 5.06 1.29 7.45
C GLY A 72 4.73 2.43 8.43
N PRO A 73 3.58 3.12 8.29
CA PRO A 73 3.15 4.15 9.23
C PRO A 73 2.94 3.64 10.67
N GLY A 74 2.44 2.42 10.84
CA GLY A 74 2.22 1.83 12.16
C GLY A 74 3.52 1.66 12.96
N LEU A 75 4.55 1.09 12.32
CA LEU A 75 5.84 0.83 12.97
C LEU A 75 6.73 2.06 13.09
N THR A 76 6.58 3.05 12.20
CA THR A 76 7.46 4.24 12.18
C THR A 76 6.85 5.46 12.85
N GLN A 77 5.51 5.58 12.87
CA GLN A 77 4.79 6.77 13.33
C GLN A 77 3.69 6.43 14.36
N GLY A 78 3.51 5.16 14.72
CA GLY A 78 2.50 4.73 15.69
C GLY A 78 1.06 4.77 15.19
N PHE A 79 0.82 4.96 13.88
CA PHE A 79 -0.52 5.10 13.32
C PHE A 79 -0.84 3.99 12.29
N PHE A 80 -1.58 2.97 12.73
CA PHE A 80 -2.02 1.83 11.89
C PHE A 80 -3.28 2.17 11.08
N GLY A 81 -3.18 3.14 10.19
CA GLY A 81 -4.29 3.62 9.37
C GLY A 81 -3.84 4.14 8.02
N TYR A 82 -4.82 4.55 7.21
CA TYR A 82 -4.57 5.20 5.93
C TYR A 82 -4.28 6.68 6.13
N ARG A 83 -3.61 7.30 5.16
CA ARG A 83 -3.33 8.74 5.17
C ARG A 83 -4.11 9.42 4.05
N ASP A 84 -4.57 10.63 4.36
CA ASP A 84 -4.88 11.57 3.30
C ASP A 84 -3.60 12.31 2.91
N TYR A 85 -3.58 12.85 1.70
CA TYR A 85 -2.43 13.51 1.13
C TYR A 85 -2.76 14.98 0.89
N ASP A 86 -1.85 15.88 1.25
CA ASP A 86 -2.03 17.31 1.02
C ASP A 86 -1.79 17.67 -0.47
N LEU A 87 -2.74 17.25 -1.30
CA LEU A 87 -2.72 17.43 -2.74
C LEU A 87 -2.88 18.90 -3.15
N ALA A 88 -3.29 19.78 -2.24
CA ALA A 88 -3.41 21.21 -2.52
C ALA A 88 -2.05 21.92 -2.45
N ASN A 89 -1.17 21.52 -1.53
CA ASN A 89 0.09 22.22 -1.29
C ASN A 89 1.34 21.50 -1.79
N THR A 90 1.27 20.19 -2.05
CA THR A 90 2.47 19.42 -2.46
C THR A 90 3.16 20.01 -3.69
N GLN A 91 4.49 20.13 -3.65
CA GLN A 91 5.35 20.54 -4.76
C GLN A 91 6.01 19.34 -5.48
N CYS A 92 5.95 18.17 -4.85
CA CYS A 92 6.48 16.93 -5.40
C CYS A 92 5.56 15.78 -4.98
N LEU A 93 4.85 15.19 -5.95
CA LEU A 93 4.00 14.03 -5.74
C LEU A 93 4.68 12.79 -6.31
N VAL A 94 5.09 11.87 -5.43
CA VAL A 94 5.56 10.54 -5.83
C VAL A 94 4.40 9.56 -5.69
N VAL A 95 3.90 9.09 -6.83
CA VAL A 95 2.84 8.10 -6.93
C VAL A 95 3.48 6.71 -6.99
N TRP A 96 3.53 6.01 -5.86
CA TRP A 96 4.26 4.74 -5.73
C TRP A 96 3.34 3.52 -5.72
N GLY A 97 3.33 2.75 -6.81
CA GLY A 97 2.55 1.51 -6.94
C GLY A 97 1.03 1.70 -6.90
N THR A 98 0.55 2.93 -7.01
CA THR A 98 -0.86 3.31 -6.90
C THR A 98 -1.27 4.15 -8.10
N ASP A 99 -2.58 4.19 -8.39
CA ASP A 99 -3.13 5.00 -9.47
C ASP A 99 -4.31 5.80 -8.93
N PRO A 100 -4.07 6.98 -8.32
CA PRO A 100 -5.09 7.77 -7.64
C PRO A 100 -6.12 8.37 -8.60
N LEU A 101 -5.87 8.30 -9.92
CA LEU A 101 -6.81 8.74 -10.96
C LEU A 101 -7.79 7.63 -11.37
N ALA A 102 -7.57 6.39 -10.94
CA ALA A 102 -8.41 5.24 -11.25
C ALA A 102 -8.89 4.48 -10.00
N SER A 103 -8.11 4.52 -8.93
CA SER A 103 -8.27 3.70 -7.72
C SER A 103 -7.70 4.45 -6.50
N ASN A 104 -7.43 3.74 -5.40
CA ASN A 104 -7.12 4.34 -4.10
C ASN A 104 -8.36 4.99 -3.45
N ARG A 105 -8.17 5.79 -2.40
CA ARG A 105 -9.21 6.01 -1.37
C ARG A 105 -10.00 7.31 -1.53
N MET A 106 -9.50 8.26 -2.32
CA MET A 106 -10.16 9.54 -2.60
C MET A 106 -10.00 9.94 -4.07
N VAL A 107 -10.42 9.05 -4.99
CA VAL A 107 -10.30 9.22 -6.45
C VAL A 107 -10.83 10.59 -6.92
N PRO A 108 -12.04 11.07 -6.50
CA PRO A 108 -12.53 12.37 -6.96
C PRO A 108 -11.63 13.55 -6.54
N ASN A 109 -11.08 13.52 -5.33
CA ASN A 109 -10.18 14.57 -4.84
C ASN A 109 -8.87 14.57 -5.64
N ALA A 110 -8.30 13.38 -5.87
CA ALA A 110 -7.08 13.24 -6.67
C ALA A 110 -7.28 13.73 -8.10
N ILE A 111 -8.36 13.31 -8.78
CA ILE A 111 -8.69 13.79 -10.13
C ILE A 111 -8.83 15.31 -10.15
N GLY A 112 -9.54 15.88 -9.16
CA GLY A 112 -9.75 17.33 -9.08
C GLY A 112 -8.48 18.15 -8.86
N LYS A 113 -7.43 17.56 -8.28
CA LYS A 113 -6.19 18.27 -7.93
C LYS A 113 -4.98 17.93 -8.78
N PHE A 114 -5.00 16.83 -9.53
CA PHE A 114 -3.84 16.36 -10.28
C PHE A 114 -3.30 17.38 -11.30
N GLY A 115 -4.20 18.05 -12.03
CA GLY A 115 -3.81 19.08 -13.01
C GLY A 115 -3.10 20.28 -12.36
N GLU A 116 -3.58 20.74 -11.20
CA GLU A 116 -2.95 21.82 -10.44
C GLU A 116 -1.55 21.41 -9.93
N ILE A 117 -1.39 20.15 -9.50
CA ILE A 117 -0.10 19.62 -9.07
C ILE A 117 0.89 19.61 -10.24
N LEU A 118 0.45 19.13 -11.40
CA LEU A 118 1.29 19.09 -12.61
C LEU A 118 1.79 20.48 -13.02
N ALA A 119 0.94 21.50 -12.89
CA ALA A 119 1.30 22.86 -13.28
C ALA A 119 2.29 23.53 -12.32
N ARG A 120 2.25 23.19 -11.02
CA ARG A 120 3.04 23.88 -9.99
C ARG A 120 4.29 23.13 -9.55
N GLY A 121 4.35 21.82 -9.75
CA GLY A 121 5.38 20.97 -9.18
C GLY A 121 5.61 19.69 -9.97
N THR A 122 6.38 18.78 -9.40
CA THR A 122 6.79 17.55 -10.10
C THR A 122 5.91 16.38 -9.70
N VAL A 123 5.58 15.54 -10.67
CA VAL A 123 4.86 14.28 -10.45
C VAL A 123 5.72 13.15 -10.98
N ILE A 124 6.04 12.20 -10.10
CA ILE A 124 6.84 11.01 -10.42
C ILE A 124 5.96 9.79 -10.18
N ALA A 125 5.85 8.90 -11.15
CA ALA A 125 5.13 7.65 -11.00
C ALA A 125 6.11 6.47 -10.96
N VAL A 126 6.04 5.66 -9.89
CA VAL A 126 6.78 4.41 -9.75
C VAL A 126 5.80 3.26 -9.91
N ASP A 127 5.76 2.66 -11.08
CA ASP A 127 4.76 1.63 -11.40
C ASP A 127 5.31 0.72 -12.51
N PRO A 128 5.26 -0.63 -12.38
CA PRO A 128 5.67 -1.54 -13.46
C PRO A 128 4.87 -1.34 -14.76
N ARG A 129 3.63 -0.83 -14.68
CA ARG A 129 2.79 -0.52 -15.86
C ARG A 129 2.67 0.99 -16.05
N LEU A 130 2.38 1.41 -17.28
CA LEU A 130 2.01 2.79 -17.59
C LEU A 130 0.55 3.03 -17.14
N SER A 131 0.37 3.39 -15.86
CA SER A 131 -0.92 3.71 -15.25
C SER A 131 -1.48 5.07 -15.69
N ASN A 132 -2.72 5.41 -15.29
CA ASN A 132 -3.31 6.70 -15.66
C ASN A 132 -2.50 7.86 -15.06
N ALA A 133 -2.06 7.72 -13.81
CA ALA A 133 -1.15 8.67 -13.19
C ALA A 133 0.22 8.70 -13.90
N ALA A 134 0.80 7.54 -14.24
CA ALA A 134 2.09 7.48 -14.92
C ALA A 134 2.07 8.11 -16.32
N ALA A 135 1.00 7.90 -17.09
CA ALA A 135 0.82 8.50 -18.42
C ALA A 135 0.71 10.04 -18.38
N LYS A 136 0.44 10.61 -17.21
CA LYS A 136 0.33 12.06 -16.99
C LYS A 136 1.47 12.62 -16.14
N ALA A 137 2.35 11.77 -15.60
CA ALA A 137 3.45 12.18 -14.75
C ALA A 137 4.56 12.84 -15.58
N HIS A 138 5.40 13.64 -14.92
CA HIS A 138 6.61 14.17 -15.53
C HIS A 138 7.64 13.07 -15.74
N GLU A 139 7.73 12.14 -14.78
CA GLU A 139 8.65 11.01 -14.82
C GLU A 139 7.90 9.72 -14.53
N TRP A 140 8.16 8.68 -15.32
CA TRP A 140 7.69 7.32 -15.07
C TRP A 140 8.87 6.37 -14.88
N LEU A 141 8.91 5.71 -13.73
CA LEU A 141 9.92 4.73 -13.35
C LEU A 141 9.30 3.31 -13.43
N PRO A 142 9.52 2.56 -14.54
CA PRO A 142 8.99 1.22 -14.73
C PRO A 142 9.78 0.19 -13.92
N VAL A 143 9.55 0.15 -12.62
CA VAL A 143 10.22 -0.78 -11.70
C VAL A 143 9.84 -2.24 -11.99
N LYS A 144 10.75 -3.17 -11.68
CA LYS A 144 10.41 -4.59 -11.70
C LYS A 144 9.53 -4.90 -10.48
N PRO A 145 8.42 -5.66 -10.64
CA PRO A 145 7.57 -6.02 -9.51
C PRO A 145 8.37 -6.61 -8.34
N GLY A 146 8.16 -6.10 -7.13
CA GLY A 146 8.85 -6.54 -5.92
C GLY A 146 10.23 -5.90 -5.69
N THR A 147 10.65 -4.92 -6.51
CA THR A 147 11.93 -4.21 -6.35
C THR A 147 11.79 -2.79 -5.81
N ASP A 148 10.57 -2.38 -5.44
CA ASP A 148 10.22 -1.08 -4.87
C ASP A 148 11.10 -0.70 -3.67
N GLY A 149 11.33 -1.64 -2.74
CA GLY A 149 12.17 -1.41 -1.58
C GLY A 149 13.63 -1.09 -1.94
N ALA A 150 14.16 -1.66 -3.03
CA ALA A 150 15.51 -1.36 -3.49
C ALA A 150 15.61 0.08 -4.04
N LEU A 151 14.61 0.54 -4.79
CA LEU A 151 14.55 1.92 -5.28
C LEU A 151 14.38 2.91 -4.11
N ALA A 152 13.49 2.62 -3.16
CA ALA A 152 13.30 3.47 -1.97
C ALA A 152 14.59 3.58 -1.15
N GLY A 153 15.31 2.46 -0.95
CA GLY A 153 16.61 2.45 -0.29
C GLY A 153 17.68 3.24 -1.04
N ALA A 154 17.71 3.17 -2.38
CA ALA A 154 18.64 3.95 -3.19
C ALA A 154 18.34 5.47 -3.13
N ILE A 155 17.06 5.86 -3.15
CA ILE A 155 16.66 7.27 -2.97
C ILE A 155 17.10 7.77 -1.60
N ALA A 156 16.82 7.01 -0.53
CA ALA A 156 17.25 7.36 0.82
C ALA A 156 18.78 7.48 0.92
N HIS A 157 19.52 6.58 0.25
CA HIS A 157 20.97 6.65 0.20
C HIS A 157 21.45 7.98 -0.38
N VAL A 158 20.96 8.37 -1.56
CA VAL A 158 21.33 9.62 -2.22
C VAL A 158 20.97 10.83 -1.35
N LEU A 159 19.75 10.86 -0.79
CA LEU A 159 19.31 11.96 0.09
C LEU A 159 20.27 12.16 1.27
N LEU A 160 20.76 11.08 1.87
CA LEU A 160 21.69 11.14 2.99
C LEU A 160 23.11 11.51 2.54
N THR A 161 23.64 10.89 1.49
CA THR A 161 25.03 11.15 1.06
C THR A 161 25.21 12.53 0.45
N GLU A 162 24.16 13.10 -0.15
CA GLU A 162 24.20 14.45 -0.73
C GLU A 162 23.71 15.54 0.23
N GLY A 163 23.22 15.18 1.42
CA GLY A 163 22.80 16.19 2.40
C GLY A 163 21.43 16.82 2.15
N LEU A 164 20.54 16.13 1.44
CA LEU A 164 19.24 16.62 0.95
C LEU A 164 18.05 16.29 1.86
N TRP A 165 18.27 15.71 3.05
CA TRP A 165 17.18 15.41 3.98
C TRP A 165 16.63 16.68 4.65
N SER A 166 15.39 16.60 5.16
CA SER A 166 14.82 17.70 5.96
C SER A 166 15.50 17.77 7.33
N ARG A 167 16.43 18.72 7.48
CA ARG A 167 17.17 18.96 8.74
C ARG A 167 16.25 19.46 9.86
N GLU A 168 15.20 20.19 9.52
CA GLU A 168 14.20 20.65 10.48
C GLU A 168 13.50 19.48 11.18
N PHE A 169 13.15 18.43 10.41
CA PHE A 169 12.43 17.28 10.96
C PHE A 169 13.37 16.20 11.53
N VAL A 170 14.45 15.88 10.80
CA VAL A 170 15.35 14.76 11.16
C VAL A 170 16.45 15.18 12.14
N GLY A 171 16.80 16.47 12.16
CA GLY A 171 17.99 16.98 12.81
C GLY A 171 19.22 16.97 11.91
N ASP A 172 20.37 17.30 12.50
CA ASP A 172 21.65 17.39 11.80
C ASP A 172 22.81 16.93 12.69
N PHE A 173 23.97 16.69 12.09
CA PHE A 173 25.22 16.47 12.78
C PHE A 173 25.59 17.71 13.61
N THR A 174 26.15 17.48 14.80
CA THR A 174 26.50 18.54 15.76
C THR A 174 27.45 19.59 15.20
N GLU A 175 28.33 19.20 14.28
CA GLU A 175 29.31 20.08 13.62
C GLU A 175 28.83 20.58 12.24
N GLY A 176 27.60 20.25 11.83
CA GLY A 176 27.02 20.61 10.51
C GLY A 176 27.68 19.94 9.31
N LYS A 177 28.74 19.15 9.52
CA LYS A 177 29.42 18.40 8.46
C LYS A 177 28.67 17.09 8.19
N ASN A 178 28.26 16.88 6.93
CA ASN A 178 27.69 15.61 6.52
C ASN A 178 28.72 14.48 6.62
N LEU A 179 28.43 13.46 7.45
CA LEU A 179 29.29 12.29 7.64
C LEU A 179 28.78 11.03 6.91
N PHE A 180 27.62 11.09 6.25
CA PHE A 180 27.17 9.98 5.41
C PHE A 180 28.09 9.82 4.20
N VAL A 181 28.53 8.59 3.95
CA VAL A 181 29.41 8.25 2.83
C VAL A 181 28.71 7.30 1.88
N ALA A 182 28.95 7.49 0.58
CA ALA A 182 28.46 6.58 -0.44
C ALA A 182 28.98 5.16 -0.17
N VAL A 183 28.07 4.19 -0.16
CA VAL A 183 28.45 2.79 0.03
C VAL A 183 29.26 2.39 -1.19
N ARG A 184 30.53 2.02 -0.99
CA ARG A 184 31.32 1.44 -2.08
C ARG A 184 30.58 0.19 -2.57
N PRO A 185 30.44 -0.01 -3.89
CA PRO A 185 29.86 -1.24 -4.40
C PRO A 185 30.55 -2.42 -3.71
N LEU A 186 29.77 -3.33 -3.12
CA LEU A 186 30.30 -4.60 -2.65
C LEU A 186 30.93 -5.27 -3.88
N THR A 187 32.25 -5.08 -4.05
CA THR A 187 33.02 -5.92 -4.96
C THR A 187 32.70 -7.35 -4.53
N ARG A 188 32.16 -8.16 -5.44
CA ARG A 188 31.81 -9.56 -5.20
C ARG A 188 33.05 -10.29 -4.68
N ARG A 189 33.31 -10.24 -3.38
CA ARG A 189 34.30 -11.07 -2.72
C ARG A 189 33.61 -12.39 -2.39
N HIS A 190 33.93 -13.36 -3.23
CA HIS A 190 33.81 -14.81 -3.00
C HIS A 190 32.40 -15.36 -2.73
N SER A 191 31.74 -15.77 -3.82
CA SER A 191 30.92 -16.98 -3.80
C SER A 191 31.28 -17.81 -5.04
N PRO A 192 31.59 -19.12 -4.91
CA PRO A 192 31.96 -19.95 -6.04
C PRO A 192 30.77 -20.06 -7.01
N ARG A 193 31.05 -19.82 -8.29
CA ARG A 193 30.19 -20.00 -9.46
C ARG A 193 28.88 -20.79 -9.21
N ARG A 194 27.76 -20.08 -9.10
CA ARG A 194 26.49 -20.57 -9.69
C ARG A 194 26.25 -19.80 -10.98
N ARG A 195 26.51 -20.47 -12.11
CA ARG A 195 26.04 -20.02 -13.41
C ARG A 195 24.53 -20.28 -13.45
N HIS A 196 23.72 -19.23 -13.39
CA HIS A 196 22.41 -19.24 -14.00
C HIS A 196 22.43 -18.19 -15.11
N SER A 197 22.30 -18.67 -16.34
CA SER A 197 22.12 -17.87 -17.54
C SER A 197 20.73 -17.21 -17.51
N ALA A 198 20.69 -15.89 -17.60
CA ALA A 198 19.51 -15.16 -18.05
C ALA A 198 19.97 -14.00 -18.94
N SER A 199 19.95 -14.31 -20.24
CA SER A 199 19.72 -13.44 -21.40
C SER A 199 20.17 -11.97 -21.35
N SER A 200 21.14 -11.70 -22.21
CA SER A 200 21.46 -10.41 -22.83
C SER A 200 20.24 -9.68 -23.40
N SER A 201 20.15 -8.39 -23.07
CA SER A 201 19.64 -7.38 -24.01
C SER A 201 20.55 -6.15 -23.89
N GLY A 202 21.59 -6.15 -24.71
CA GLY A 202 22.38 -4.96 -24.99
C GLY A 202 21.56 -3.99 -25.83
N GLY A 203 21.76 -2.70 -25.58
CA GLY A 203 21.10 -1.61 -26.31
C GLY A 203 21.76 -0.28 -25.96
N THR A 204 23.01 -0.12 -26.38
CA THR A 204 23.67 1.19 -26.51
C THR A 204 22.88 2.03 -27.51
N SER A 205 22.35 3.18 -27.09
CA SER A 205 21.96 4.23 -28.03
C SER A 205 23.05 5.30 -28.03
N ASN A 206 23.71 5.47 -29.17
CA ASN A 206 24.46 6.67 -29.48
C ASN A 206 24.28 7.01 -30.95
N SER A 207 23.75 8.22 -31.17
CA SER A 207 23.82 9.13 -32.32
C SER A 207 23.63 8.62 -33.75
N ARG A 208 22.72 9.30 -34.48
CA ARG A 208 22.98 9.78 -35.84
C ARG A 208 22.12 11.01 -36.18
N THR A 209 22.84 12.03 -36.62
CA THR A 209 22.42 13.26 -37.29
C THR A 209 22.05 13.03 -38.77
N ALA A 210 21.30 14.01 -39.31
CA ALA A 210 21.19 14.43 -40.72
C ALA A 210 20.24 13.64 -41.65
N PRO A 211 19.66 14.27 -42.70
CA PRO A 211 19.95 15.61 -43.27
C PRO A 211 19.03 16.74 -42.80
#